data_AF-A0A8I0U8E2-F1
#
_entry.id   AF-A0A8I0U8E2-F1
#
_cell.length_a   1.000
_cell.length_b   1.000
_cell.length_c   1.000
_cell.angle_alpha   90.00
_cell.angle_beta   90.00
_cell.angle_gamma   90.00
#
_symmetry.space_group_name_H-M   'P 1'
#
loop_
_entity.id
_entity.type
_entity.pdbx_description
1 polymer ?
#
loop_
_entity_poly.entity_id
_entity_poly.type
_entity_poly.pdbx_seq_one_letter_code
_entity_poly.pdbx_strand_id
1 'polypeptide(L)'
;MADIILGLALLSLLAFVIGIIKPQIVKMPNRKKVAIFYLGGFLVMAMIAGSLFPDAKNEPQPPQKQQTEKVQLKPTEAAPVESEQQVDKSQASADSDLCKSDYKTALEAFTDLGDYYTENNSLEIISETPLHIRLSSPALKDDFPDVKEMLVKRAVIYGVYRAFLHTNKDEVTITSYLVDMNSKNKLTGTSEFTIKITRKQALDIIKKYLPVQSYADLIAKDSGGCFFSDGFNQLRYDDKNKNVIFNKFFNDLISENK
;
A
#
# COMPACT_ATOMS: atom_id res chain seq x y z
N MET A 1 -23.97 1.59 -37.21
CA MET A 1 -23.68 1.63 -35.77
C MET A 1 -22.50 0.74 -35.40
N ALA A 2 -22.47 -0.52 -35.86
CA ALA A 2 -21.33 -1.43 -35.69
C ALA A 2 -19.98 -0.81 -36.12
N ASP A 3 -19.93 -0.24 -37.33
CA ASP A 3 -18.69 0.31 -37.89
C ASP A 3 -18.16 1.54 -37.13
N ILE A 4 -19.06 2.32 -36.51
CA ILE A 4 -18.70 3.49 -35.70
C ILE A 4 -18.10 3.03 -34.36
N ILE A 5 -18.69 2.01 -33.74
CA ILE A 5 -18.20 1.42 -32.48
C ILE A 5 -16.84 0.75 -32.72
N LEU A 6 -16.69 0.01 -33.83
CA LEU A 6 -15.43 -0.62 -34.20
C LEU A 6 -14.33 0.42 -34.50
N GLY A 7 -14.66 1.50 -35.22
CA GLY A 7 -13.73 2.59 -35.50
C GLY A 7 -13.25 3.30 -34.23
N LEU A 8 -14.15 3.57 -33.27
CA LEU A 8 -13.80 4.18 -31.99
C LEU A 8 -12.96 3.24 -31.11
N ALA A 9 -13.28 1.94 -31.10
CA ALA A 9 -12.51 0.95 -30.35
C ALA A 9 -11.07 0.83 -30.87
N LEU A 10 -10.87 0.79 -32.19
CA LEU A 10 -9.56 0.76 -32.82
C LEU A 10 -8.76 2.04 -32.54
N LEU A 11 -9.41 3.20 -32.58
CA LEU A 11 -8.77 4.49 -32.27
C LEU A 11 -8.34 4.57 -30.80
N SER A 12 -9.15 4.04 -29.87
CA SER A 12 -8.80 3.93 -28.45
C SER A 12 -7.61 2.99 -28.23
N LEU A 13 -7.57 1.86 -28.93
CA LEU A 13 -6.45 0.91 -28.86
C LEU A 13 -5.15 1.52 -29.40
N LEU A 14 -5.22 2.24 -30.52
CA LEU A 14 -4.06 2.92 -31.09
C LEU A 14 -3.51 4.00 -30.14
N ALA A 15 -4.41 4.80 -29.55
CA ALA A 15 -4.04 5.81 -28.55
C ALA A 15 -3.43 5.19 -27.29
N PHE A 16 -3.90 4.02 -26.86
CA PHE A 16 -3.31 3.27 -25.76
C PHE A 16 -1.87 2.82 -26.06
N VAL A 17 -1.64 2.18 -27.22
CA VAL A 17 -0.30 1.71 -27.62
C VAL A 17 0.70 2.87 -27.72
N ILE A 18 0.29 3.98 -28.36
CA ILE A 18 1.11 5.18 -28.50
C ILE A 18 1.37 5.82 -27.12
N GLY A 19 0.35 5.88 -26.26
CA GLY A 19 0.43 6.51 -24.94
C GLY A 19 1.27 5.73 -23.92
N ILE A 20 1.40 4.41 -24.05
CA ILE A 20 2.33 3.62 -23.23
C ILE A 20 3.77 4.03 -23.54
N ILE A 21 4.11 4.20 -24.82
CA ILE A 21 5.48 4.59 -25.22
C ILE A 21 5.75 6.03 -24.78
N LYS A 22 4.87 6.97 -25.17
CA LYS A 22 5.00 8.40 -24.83
C LYS A 22 3.64 9.02 -24.50
N PRO A 23 3.27 9.16 -23.21
CA PRO A 23 1.93 9.58 -22.79
C PRO A 23 1.59 11.02 -23.23
N GLN A 24 2.59 11.86 -23.45
CA GLN A 24 2.41 13.23 -23.91
C GLN A 24 1.83 13.34 -25.34
N ILE A 25 2.01 12.33 -26.20
CA ILE A 25 1.47 12.34 -27.57
C ILE A 25 -0.07 12.30 -27.54
N VAL A 26 -0.63 11.57 -26.59
CA VAL A 26 -2.08 11.47 -26.36
C VAL A 26 -2.57 12.45 -25.31
N LYS A 27 -1.80 13.51 -25.04
CA LYS A 27 -2.12 14.58 -24.07
C LYS A 27 -2.41 14.05 -22.66
N MET A 28 -1.75 12.97 -22.25
CA MET A 28 -1.86 12.41 -20.90
C MET A 28 -0.60 12.68 -20.09
N PRO A 29 -0.71 12.94 -18.77
CA PRO A 29 0.44 13.33 -17.95
C PRO A 29 1.30 12.14 -17.51
N ASN A 30 0.76 10.92 -17.46
CA ASN A 30 1.52 9.72 -17.13
C ASN A 30 0.94 8.45 -17.79
N ARG A 31 1.76 7.40 -17.88
CA ARG A 31 1.38 6.10 -18.48
C ARG A 31 0.23 5.41 -17.73
N LYS A 32 0.14 5.59 -16.41
CA LYS A 32 -0.93 5.03 -15.56
C LYS A 32 -2.31 5.56 -16.00
N LYS A 33 -2.43 6.86 -16.30
CA LYS A 33 -3.66 7.48 -16.80
C LYS A 33 -3.99 7.05 -18.22
N VAL A 34 -3.00 6.86 -19.10
CA VAL A 34 -3.24 6.29 -20.43
C VAL A 34 -3.94 4.92 -20.31
N ALA A 35 -3.48 4.06 -19.40
CA ALA A 35 -4.12 2.77 -19.17
C ALA A 35 -5.56 2.92 -18.66
N ILE A 36 -5.79 3.72 -17.62
CA ILE A 36 -7.14 3.90 -17.05
C ILE A 36 -8.14 4.40 -18.10
N PHE A 37 -7.77 5.41 -18.89
CA PHE A 37 -8.70 6.04 -19.84
C PHE A 37 -8.90 5.23 -21.12
N TYR A 38 -7.82 4.78 -21.78
CA TYR A 38 -7.93 4.14 -23.09
C TYR A 38 -8.20 2.65 -23.02
N LEU A 39 -7.60 1.94 -22.05
CA LEU A 39 -7.91 0.52 -21.84
C LEU A 39 -9.27 0.35 -21.16
N GLY A 40 -9.59 1.22 -20.18
CA GLY A 40 -10.91 1.24 -19.56
C GLY A 40 -12.02 1.54 -20.56
N GLY A 41 -11.84 2.56 -21.41
CA GLY A 41 -12.79 2.89 -22.48
C GLY A 41 -12.96 1.76 -23.50
N PHE A 42 -11.87 1.07 -23.86
CA PHE A 42 -11.91 -0.08 -24.75
C PHE A 42 -12.71 -1.25 -24.16
N LEU A 43 -12.53 -1.57 -22.87
CA LEU A 43 -13.25 -2.66 -22.21
C LEU A 43 -14.75 -2.37 -22.09
N VAL A 44 -15.13 -1.13 -21.77
CA VAL A 44 -16.54 -0.72 -21.74
C VAL A 44 -17.18 -0.87 -23.12
N MET A 45 -16.48 -0.44 -24.18
CA MET A 45 -16.96 -0.61 -25.56
C MET A 45 -17.04 -2.07 -25.99
N ALA A 46 -16.09 -2.92 -25.57
CA ALA A 46 -16.11 -4.36 -25.85
C ALA A 46 -17.32 -5.05 -25.19
N MET A 47 -17.67 -4.68 -23.96
CA MET A 47 -18.85 -5.19 -23.27
C MET A 47 -20.15 -4.76 -23.97
N ILE A 48 -20.23 -3.50 -24.41
CA ILE A 48 -21.37 -2.99 -25.18
C ILE A 48 -21.48 -3.72 -26.52
N ALA A 49 -20.37 -3.91 -27.23
CA ALA A 49 -20.34 -4.67 -28.48
C ALA A 49 -20.82 -6.12 -28.29
N GLY A 50 -20.39 -6.81 -27.22
CA GLY A 50 -20.85 -8.16 -26.90
C GLY A 50 -22.35 -8.26 -26.59
N SER A 51 -22.96 -7.19 -26.07
CA SER A 51 -24.42 -7.14 -25.83
C SER A 51 -25.24 -6.81 -27.09
N LEU A 52 -24.65 -6.07 -28.03
CA LEU A 52 -25.34 -5.63 -29.26
C LEU A 52 -25.17 -6.61 -30.43
N PHE A 53 -24.14 -7.45 -30.40
CA PHE A 53 -23.86 -8.47 -31.41
C PHE A 53 -23.70 -9.86 -30.75
N PRO A 54 -24.80 -10.51 -30.31
CA PRO A 54 -24.74 -11.92 -29.95
C PRO A 54 -24.36 -12.73 -31.19
N ASP A 55 -23.28 -13.51 -31.10
CA ASP A 55 -22.83 -14.37 -32.20
C ASP A 55 -23.98 -15.27 -32.69
N ALA A 56 -24.39 -15.05 -33.93
CA ALA A 56 -25.18 -16.01 -34.67
C ALA A 56 -24.25 -17.17 -35.07
N LYS A 57 -24.32 -18.28 -34.35
CA LYS A 57 -24.27 -19.66 -34.88
C LYS A 57 -24.40 -20.69 -33.76
N ASN A 58 -25.54 -21.36 -33.77
CA ASN A 58 -25.75 -22.66 -33.14
C ASN A 58 -24.88 -23.71 -33.85
N GLU A 59 -24.00 -24.38 -33.12
CA GLU A 59 -23.70 -25.79 -33.33
C GLU A 59 -23.62 -26.52 -31.95
N PRO A 60 -24.01 -27.80 -31.88
CA PRO A 60 -24.49 -28.42 -30.65
C PRO A 60 -23.38 -29.07 -29.82
N GLN A 61 -23.38 -28.88 -28.49
CA GLN A 61 -22.64 -29.70 -27.54
C GLN A 61 -23.48 -30.92 -27.06
N PRO A 62 -22.88 -32.11 -26.88
CA PRO A 62 -23.57 -33.30 -26.37
C PRO A 62 -23.81 -33.24 -24.85
N PRO A 63 -24.83 -33.95 -24.32
CA PRO A 63 -25.44 -33.65 -23.02
C PRO A 63 -24.73 -34.28 -21.81
N GLN A 64 -24.57 -33.49 -20.75
CA GLN A 64 -24.07 -33.94 -19.44
C GLN A 64 -25.27 -34.37 -18.55
N LYS A 65 -25.28 -35.65 -18.14
CA LYS A 65 -26.30 -36.23 -17.25
C LYS A 65 -26.09 -35.81 -15.79
N GLN A 66 -27.14 -35.34 -15.15
CA GLN A 66 -27.30 -35.28 -13.69
C GLN A 66 -27.66 -36.68 -13.14
N GLN A 67 -27.09 -37.03 -11.98
CA GLN A 67 -27.73 -37.97 -11.06
C GLN A 67 -27.53 -37.52 -9.60
N THR A 68 -28.66 -37.34 -8.94
CA THR A 68 -28.92 -37.17 -7.51
C THR A 68 -28.77 -38.51 -6.79
N GLU A 69 -28.36 -38.54 -5.51
CA GLU A 69 -29.14 -39.07 -4.36
C GLU A 69 -28.28 -39.32 -3.08
N LYS A 70 -28.98 -39.43 -1.95
CA LYS A 70 -28.71 -39.08 -0.55
C LYS A 70 -27.98 -40.13 0.33
N VAL A 71 -27.20 -39.60 1.29
CA VAL A 71 -27.17 -39.84 2.77
C VAL A 71 -26.87 -41.25 3.33
N GLN A 72 -25.81 -41.37 4.17
CA GLN A 72 -25.90 -41.87 5.57
C GLN A 72 -24.66 -41.54 6.45
N LEU A 73 -24.85 -41.51 7.77
CA LEU A 73 -24.01 -40.92 8.84
C LEU A 73 -23.34 -41.97 9.80
N LYS A 74 -22.08 -41.69 10.19
CA LYS A 74 -21.34 -41.92 11.49
C LYS A 74 -21.02 -43.36 11.99
N PRO A 75 -20.12 -43.56 13.00
CA PRO A 75 -18.96 -42.81 13.55
C PRO A 75 -17.70 -43.72 13.81
N THR A 76 -16.73 -43.25 14.64
CA THR A 76 -15.67 -44.03 15.38
C THR A 76 -14.27 -44.05 14.72
N GLU A 77 -13.10 -43.82 15.34
CA GLU A 77 -12.62 -43.40 16.67
C GLU A 77 -11.07 -43.28 16.62
N ALA A 78 -10.51 -42.40 17.45
CA ALA A 78 -9.15 -42.32 18.04
C ALA A 78 -7.84 -42.46 17.22
N ALA A 79 -6.88 -41.61 17.60
CA ALA A 79 -5.53 -41.39 17.08
C ALA A 79 -4.52 -42.52 17.42
N PRO A 80 -3.24 -42.41 17.00
CA PRO A 80 -2.28 -41.66 17.83
C PRO A 80 -1.22 -40.83 17.08
N VAL A 81 -0.65 -39.91 17.86
CA VAL A 81 0.47 -39.00 17.64
C VAL A 81 1.81 -39.76 17.68
N GLU A 82 2.78 -39.47 16.81
CA GLU A 82 4.17 -39.10 17.17
C GLU A 82 5.08 -38.78 15.97
N SER A 83 5.79 -37.64 16.07
CA SER A 83 7.17 -37.30 15.64
C SER A 83 7.69 -37.78 14.26
N GLU A 84 8.33 -36.95 13.43
CA GLU A 84 9.62 -36.30 13.69
C GLU A 84 9.85 -35.05 12.83
N GLN A 85 10.82 -34.25 13.30
CA GLN A 85 11.33 -33.00 12.76
C GLN A 85 11.72 -33.07 11.28
N GLN A 86 11.32 -32.04 10.52
CA GLN A 86 12.16 -31.54 9.44
C GLN A 86 12.08 -30.02 9.39
N VAL A 87 13.08 -29.41 10.04
CA VAL A 87 13.44 -28.00 9.89
C VAL A 87 13.87 -27.82 8.44
N ASP A 88 13.00 -27.25 7.60
CA ASP A 88 13.38 -26.85 6.25
C ASP A 88 13.51 -25.32 6.14
N LYS A 89 14.68 -24.91 5.68
CA LYS A 89 15.15 -23.53 5.44
C LYS A 89 14.41 -22.82 4.29
N SER A 90 13.30 -23.38 3.81
CA SER A 90 12.56 -22.90 2.64
C SER A 90 11.48 -21.86 2.94
N GLN A 91 11.31 -21.46 4.20
CA GLN A 91 10.29 -20.49 4.61
C GLN A 91 10.80 -19.04 4.71
N ALA A 92 12.10 -18.81 4.49
CA ALA A 92 12.68 -17.46 4.48
C ALA A 92 12.52 -16.73 3.13
N SER A 93 12.12 -17.41 2.06
CA SER A 93 12.05 -16.84 0.70
C SER A 93 10.63 -16.54 0.20
N ALA A 94 9.58 -16.93 0.93
CA ALA A 94 8.21 -16.60 0.57
C ALA A 94 7.69 -15.33 1.30
N ASP A 95 8.21 -15.05 2.50
CA ASP A 95 7.86 -13.84 3.26
C ASP A 95 8.58 -12.58 2.72
N SER A 96 9.61 -12.72 1.88
CA SER A 96 10.39 -11.59 1.31
C SER A 96 9.74 -10.89 0.12
N ASP A 97 8.68 -11.45 -0.46
CA ASP A 97 8.06 -10.92 -1.69
C ASP A 97 6.82 -10.04 -1.44
N LEU A 98 6.33 -9.93 -0.19
CA LEU A 98 5.16 -9.10 0.13
C LEU A 98 5.46 -7.60 0.08
N CYS A 99 6.70 -7.23 0.40
CA CYS A 99 7.19 -5.85 0.38
C CYS A 99 8.57 -5.82 -0.25
N LYS A 100 8.66 -5.24 -1.44
CA LYS A 100 9.94 -4.93 -2.07
C LYS A 100 10.80 -4.09 -1.12
N SER A 101 12.07 -4.45 -0.94
CA SER A 101 12.97 -3.77 0.01
C SER A 101 14.33 -3.37 -0.57
N ASP A 102 14.55 -3.62 -1.86
CA ASP A 102 15.82 -3.44 -2.57
C ASP A 102 15.87 -2.15 -3.41
N TYR A 103 15.07 -1.13 -3.05
CA TYR A 103 15.08 0.16 -3.73
C TYR A 103 16.45 0.84 -3.61
N LYS A 104 16.87 1.53 -4.66
CA LYS A 104 18.18 2.23 -4.67
C LYS A 104 18.14 3.53 -3.88
N THR A 105 16.97 4.17 -3.82
CA THR A 105 16.75 5.46 -3.18
C THR A 105 15.48 5.42 -2.34
N ALA A 106 15.41 6.28 -1.32
CA ALA A 106 14.17 6.45 -0.57
C ALA A 106 13.06 7.01 -1.47
N LEU A 107 13.39 7.87 -2.43
CA LEU A 107 12.41 8.40 -3.38
C LEU A 107 11.70 7.27 -4.15
N GLU A 108 12.45 6.30 -4.68
CA GLU A 108 11.86 5.15 -5.39
C GLU A 108 10.92 4.35 -4.47
N ALA A 109 11.35 4.06 -3.24
CA ALA A 109 10.54 3.33 -2.27
C ALA A 109 9.21 4.03 -1.96
N PHE A 110 9.25 5.31 -1.60
CA PHE A 110 8.05 6.07 -1.23
C PHE A 110 7.15 6.38 -2.44
N THR A 111 7.72 6.49 -3.65
CA THR A 111 6.94 6.63 -4.89
C THR A 111 6.17 5.35 -5.23
N ASP A 112 6.77 4.18 -5.00
CA ASP A 112 6.13 2.90 -5.26
C ASP A 112 4.99 2.62 -4.28
N LEU A 113 5.18 2.97 -3.00
CA LEU A 113 4.12 2.90 -1.97
C LEU A 113 2.92 3.79 -2.32
N GLY A 114 3.14 4.98 -2.89
CA GLY A 114 2.07 5.85 -3.37
C GLY A 114 1.22 6.51 -2.27
N ASP A 115 1.68 6.54 -1.02
CA ASP A 115 0.97 7.17 0.09
C ASP A 115 1.28 8.69 0.21
N TYR A 116 2.43 9.12 -0.29
CA TYR A 116 2.89 10.52 -0.30
C TYR A 116 3.52 10.86 -1.65
N TYR A 117 3.46 12.14 -2.02
CA TYR A 117 3.74 12.64 -3.37
C TYR A 117 4.56 13.94 -3.33
N THR A 118 5.48 14.11 -4.26
CA THR A 118 6.26 15.34 -4.38
C THR A 118 5.39 16.47 -4.98
N GLU A 119 4.43 16.14 -5.83
CA GLU A 119 3.60 17.07 -6.60
C GLU A 119 2.55 17.82 -5.77
N ASN A 120 2.21 17.29 -4.60
CA ASN A 120 1.35 17.96 -3.62
C ASN A 120 2.13 18.40 -2.37
N ASN A 121 3.47 18.39 -2.43
CA ASN A 121 4.36 18.77 -1.34
C ASN A 121 4.23 17.89 -0.09
N SER A 122 3.62 16.70 -0.19
CA SER A 122 3.49 15.78 0.93
C SER A 122 4.73 14.89 1.13
N LEU A 123 5.57 14.73 0.12
CA LEU A 123 6.87 14.04 0.18
C LEU A 123 8.01 14.97 -0.22
N GLU A 124 9.08 14.95 0.56
CA GLU A 124 10.39 15.48 0.16
C GLU A 124 11.50 14.56 0.71
N ILE A 125 12.46 14.20 -0.14
CA ILE A 125 13.71 13.59 0.31
C ILE A 125 14.72 14.73 0.50
N ILE A 126 14.99 15.10 1.75
CA ILE A 126 15.90 16.20 2.11
C ILE A 126 17.35 15.79 1.90
N SER A 127 17.70 14.55 2.26
CA SER A 127 19.00 13.94 1.99
C SER A 127 18.88 12.42 1.93
N GLU A 128 19.72 11.76 1.13
CA GLU A 128 19.81 10.29 1.06
C GLU A 128 20.90 9.73 2.00
N THR A 129 21.86 10.55 2.42
CA THR A 129 23.00 10.14 3.28
C THR A 129 23.50 11.33 4.12
N PRO A 130 23.23 11.37 5.44
CA PRO A 130 22.30 10.49 6.17
C PRO A 130 20.86 10.65 5.63
N LEU A 131 20.06 9.58 5.72
CA LEU A 131 18.71 9.60 5.16
C LEU A 131 17.82 10.55 5.97
N HIS A 132 17.25 11.55 5.30
CA HIS A 132 16.30 12.50 5.87
C HIS A 132 15.10 12.66 4.93
N ILE A 133 13.93 12.27 5.43
CA ILE A 133 12.66 12.30 4.70
C ILE A 133 11.71 13.23 5.42
N ARG A 134 10.99 14.05 4.65
CA ARG A 134 9.83 14.80 5.13
C ARG A 134 8.55 14.18 4.60
N LEU A 135 7.63 13.85 5.50
CA LEU A 135 6.30 13.35 5.19
C LEU A 135 5.26 14.26 5.82
N SER A 136 4.51 14.95 4.96
CA SER A 136 3.58 15.99 5.35
C SER A 136 2.17 15.67 4.88
N SER A 137 1.31 15.18 5.78
CA SER A 137 -0.06 14.85 5.42
C SER A 137 -0.84 16.11 4.99
N PRO A 138 -1.64 16.05 3.91
CA PRO A 138 -2.57 17.11 3.58
C PRO A 138 -3.66 17.25 4.63
N ALA A 139 -4.01 18.48 4.98
CA ALA A 139 -5.11 18.81 5.89
C ALA A 139 -5.79 20.12 5.47
N LEU A 140 -7.03 20.32 5.92
CA LEU A 140 -7.73 21.59 5.82
C LEU A 140 -7.40 22.46 7.03
N LYS A 141 -7.40 23.79 6.82
CA LYS A 141 -7.19 24.77 7.89
C LYS A 141 -8.17 24.57 9.07
N ASP A 142 -9.42 24.27 8.73
CA ASP A 142 -10.53 24.16 9.68
C ASP A 142 -10.68 22.76 10.28
N ASP A 143 -9.79 21.80 9.95
CA ASP A 143 -9.75 20.50 10.61
C ASP A 143 -9.54 20.68 12.12
N PHE A 144 -10.14 19.78 12.91
CA PHE A 144 -10.01 19.82 14.36
C PHE A 144 -8.54 19.71 14.80
N PRO A 145 -8.13 20.43 15.87
CA PRO A 145 -6.74 20.44 16.32
C PRO A 145 -6.16 19.04 16.62
N ASP A 146 -6.96 18.16 17.22
CA ASP A 146 -6.58 16.78 17.55
C ASP A 146 -6.36 15.93 16.30
N VAL A 147 -7.22 16.07 15.28
CA VAL A 147 -7.03 15.43 13.97
C VAL A 147 -5.71 15.89 13.34
N LYS A 148 -5.45 17.20 13.36
CA LYS A 148 -4.21 17.77 12.82
C LYS A 148 -2.98 17.22 13.53
N GLU A 149 -2.97 17.22 14.86
CA GLU A 149 -1.86 16.67 15.64
C GLU A 149 -1.65 15.16 15.36
N MET A 150 -2.74 14.40 15.30
CA MET A 150 -2.72 12.96 15.00
C MET A 150 -2.12 12.68 13.62
N LEU A 151 -2.47 13.46 12.59
CA LEU A 151 -1.92 13.29 11.24
C LEU A 151 -0.39 13.47 11.21
N VAL A 152 0.13 14.51 11.88
CA VAL A 152 1.59 14.74 11.95
C VAL A 152 2.29 13.57 12.67
N LYS A 153 1.77 13.13 13.81
CA LYS A 153 2.34 12.00 14.57
C LYS A 153 2.32 10.69 13.78
N ARG A 154 1.21 10.42 13.09
CA ARG A 154 1.07 9.22 12.23
C ARG A 154 2.05 9.23 11.07
N ALA A 155 2.29 10.38 10.45
CA ALA A 155 3.26 10.51 9.37
C ALA A 155 4.69 10.24 9.83
N VAL A 156 5.07 10.68 11.04
CA VAL A 156 6.36 10.33 11.66
C VAL A 156 6.49 8.82 11.85
N ILE A 157 5.52 8.19 12.52
CA ILE A 157 5.52 6.72 12.74
C ILE A 157 5.60 6.00 11.40
N TYR A 158 4.73 6.36 10.46
CA TYR A 158 4.70 5.79 9.12
C TYR A 158 6.08 5.89 8.43
N GLY A 159 6.70 7.07 8.46
CA GLY A 159 7.99 7.32 7.82
C GLY A 159 9.11 6.48 8.40
N VAL A 160 9.20 6.35 9.72
CA VAL A 160 10.23 5.54 10.38
C VAL A 160 10.14 4.09 9.92
N TYR A 161 8.96 3.48 10.06
CA TYR A 161 8.84 2.05 9.82
C TYR A 161 8.86 1.70 8.33
N ARG A 162 8.29 2.54 7.45
CA ARG A 162 8.46 2.37 6.00
C ARG A 162 9.90 2.54 5.56
N ALA A 163 10.61 3.54 6.06
CA ALA A 163 12.02 3.73 5.69
C ALA A 163 12.85 2.48 6.04
N PHE A 164 12.65 1.89 7.22
CA PHE A 164 13.38 0.68 7.60
C PHE A 164 12.91 -0.60 6.91
N LEU A 165 11.64 -0.68 6.50
CA LEU A 165 11.13 -1.79 5.68
C LEU A 165 11.69 -1.77 4.26
N HIS A 166 11.87 -0.59 3.68
CA HIS A 166 12.14 -0.43 2.25
C HIS A 166 13.55 0.05 1.91
N THR A 167 14.36 0.35 2.92
CA THR A 167 15.75 0.73 2.74
C THR A 167 16.62 -0.07 3.69
N ASN A 168 17.90 -0.19 3.37
CA ASN A 168 18.95 -0.80 4.18
C ASN A 168 19.73 0.21 5.04
N LYS A 169 19.18 1.41 5.27
CA LYS A 169 19.82 2.44 6.11
C LYS A 169 19.74 2.04 7.59
N ASP A 170 20.80 2.32 8.34
CA ASP A 170 20.86 2.04 9.79
C ASP A 170 20.23 3.14 10.63
N GLU A 171 20.04 4.32 10.07
CA GLU A 171 19.48 5.50 10.72
C GLU A 171 18.63 6.28 9.73
N VAL A 172 17.57 6.90 10.23
CA VAL A 172 16.69 7.78 9.47
C VAL A 172 16.34 9.01 10.29
N THR A 173 16.28 10.16 9.61
CA THR A 173 15.63 11.36 10.11
C THR A 173 14.27 11.51 9.43
N ILE A 174 13.19 11.65 10.21
CA ILE A 174 11.85 11.90 9.70
C ILE A 174 11.36 13.24 10.23
N THR A 175 10.96 14.13 9.33
CA THR A 175 10.27 15.38 9.65
C THR A 175 8.81 15.30 9.21
N SER A 176 7.89 15.81 10.02
CA SER A 176 6.50 15.96 9.64
C SER A 176 5.91 17.27 10.16
N TYR A 177 5.16 17.91 9.27
CA TYR A 177 4.22 19.01 9.51
C TYR A 177 3.08 18.87 8.51
N LEU A 178 1.99 19.62 8.63
CA LEU A 178 0.88 19.54 7.67
C LEU A 178 1.07 20.45 6.45
N VAL A 179 0.62 19.99 5.29
CA VAL A 179 0.43 20.87 4.12
C VAL A 179 -1.05 21.19 3.95
N ASP A 180 -1.35 22.43 3.59
CA ASP A 180 -2.70 22.87 3.31
C ASP A 180 -3.18 22.20 2.00
N MET A 181 -4.31 21.51 2.05
CA MET A 181 -4.79 20.70 0.92
C MET A 181 -5.08 21.55 -0.34
N ASN A 182 -5.40 22.84 -0.18
CA ASN A 182 -5.75 23.73 -1.29
C ASN A 182 -4.51 24.39 -1.90
N SER A 183 -3.67 25.00 -1.07
CA SER A 183 -2.50 25.78 -1.48
C SER A 183 -1.23 24.95 -1.61
N LYS A 184 -1.19 23.75 -1.02
CA LYS A 184 -0.02 22.84 -0.93
C LYS A 184 1.16 23.40 -0.13
N ASN A 185 1.00 24.59 0.43
CA ASN A 185 2.00 25.21 1.30
C ASN A 185 1.93 24.58 2.69
N LYS A 186 2.98 24.76 3.50
CA LYS A 186 2.96 24.39 4.91
C LYS A 186 1.79 25.08 5.62
N LEU A 187 0.97 24.30 6.31
CA LEU A 187 -0.16 24.78 7.08
C LEU A 187 0.34 25.44 8.38
N THR A 188 0.12 26.74 8.51
CA THR A 188 0.61 27.53 9.66
C THR A 188 -0.15 27.21 10.94
N GLY A 189 0.51 27.39 12.09
CA GLY A 189 -0.10 27.14 13.41
C GLY A 189 -0.31 25.66 13.74
N THR A 190 0.39 24.75 13.04
CA THR A 190 0.35 23.30 13.29
C THR A 190 1.67 22.82 13.88
N SER A 191 1.60 21.72 14.64
CA SER A 191 2.78 21.08 15.22
C SER A 191 3.73 20.58 14.14
N GLU A 192 5.02 20.63 14.43
CA GLU A 192 6.07 20.02 13.63
C GLU A 192 6.90 19.11 14.52
N PHE A 193 7.20 17.92 14.01
CA PHE A 193 8.06 16.96 14.69
C PHE A 193 9.19 16.54 13.75
N THR A 194 10.41 16.50 14.27
CA THR A 194 11.56 15.90 13.61
C THR A 194 12.19 14.91 14.55
N ILE A 195 12.46 13.70 14.07
CA ILE A 195 13.10 12.64 14.85
C ILE A 195 14.28 12.07 14.07
N LYS A 196 15.37 11.75 14.76
CA LYS A 196 16.49 10.97 14.25
C LYS A 196 16.53 9.68 15.06
N ILE A 197 16.47 8.53 14.40
CA ILE A 197 16.38 7.23 15.08
C ILE A 197 17.12 6.16 14.31
N THR A 198 17.77 5.24 15.02
CA THR A 198 18.39 4.06 14.41
C THR A 198 17.39 2.94 14.21
N ARG A 199 17.71 2.04 13.27
CA ARG A 199 16.96 0.80 13.02
C ARG A 199 16.81 -0.02 14.30
N LYS A 200 17.89 -0.13 15.09
CA LYS A 200 17.83 -0.89 16.35
C LYS A 200 16.88 -0.24 17.35
N GLN A 201 16.98 1.07 17.57
CA GLN A 201 16.09 1.78 18.52
C GLN A 201 14.62 1.65 18.12
N ALA A 202 14.28 1.87 16.84
CA ALA A 202 12.91 1.76 16.37
C ALA A 202 12.32 0.34 16.53
N LEU A 203 13.14 -0.70 16.32
CA LEU A 203 12.75 -2.09 16.56
C LEU A 203 12.58 -2.39 18.06
N ASP A 204 13.49 -1.92 18.91
CA ASP A 204 13.42 -2.12 20.36
C ASP A 204 12.19 -1.41 20.95
N ILE A 205 11.80 -0.25 20.41
CA ILE A 205 10.59 0.47 20.85
C ILE A 205 9.33 -0.29 20.45
N ILE A 206 9.18 -0.73 19.20
CA ILE A 206 7.94 -1.41 18.77
C ILE A 206 7.71 -2.73 19.52
N LYS A 207 8.78 -3.41 19.91
CA LYS A 207 8.75 -4.63 20.74
C LYS A 207 8.11 -4.44 22.11
N LYS A 208 8.07 -3.20 22.63
CA LYS A 208 7.37 -2.86 23.89
C LYS A 208 5.84 -2.90 23.73
N TYR A 209 5.34 -2.82 22.50
CA TYR A 209 3.92 -2.66 22.18
C TYR A 209 3.34 -3.84 21.42
N LEU A 210 4.14 -4.54 20.61
CA LEU A 210 3.72 -5.67 19.78
C LEU A 210 4.72 -6.82 19.91
N PRO A 211 4.27 -8.08 19.85
CA PRO A 211 5.12 -9.27 19.94
C PRO A 211 5.85 -9.53 18.60
N VAL A 212 6.59 -8.55 18.09
CA VAL A 212 7.33 -8.62 16.83
C VAL A 212 8.78 -9.01 17.06
N GLN A 213 9.39 -9.75 16.14
CA GLN A 213 10.81 -10.10 16.18
C GLN A 213 11.63 -9.23 15.22
N SER A 214 11.03 -8.87 14.09
CA SER A 214 11.64 -8.12 13.00
C SER A 214 10.65 -7.12 12.38
N TYR A 215 11.14 -6.30 11.45
CA TYR A 215 10.27 -5.40 10.67
C TYR A 215 9.28 -6.15 9.77
N ALA A 216 9.63 -7.36 9.30
CA ALA A 216 8.74 -8.16 8.46
C ALA A 216 7.43 -8.52 9.17
N ASP A 217 7.45 -8.65 10.50
CA ASP A 217 6.25 -8.93 11.31
C ASP A 217 5.26 -7.74 11.35
N LEU A 218 5.69 -6.57 10.87
CA LEU A 218 4.81 -5.41 10.70
C LEU A 218 3.98 -5.48 9.43
N ILE A 219 4.20 -6.46 8.55
CA ILE A 219 3.48 -6.63 7.29
C ILE A 219 2.43 -7.72 7.44
N ALA A 220 1.24 -7.48 6.87
CA ALA A 220 0.18 -8.47 6.82
C ALA A 220 0.54 -9.57 5.81
N LYS A 221 0.55 -10.83 6.27
CA LYS A 221 0.96 -11.98 5.46
C LYS A 221 -0.07 -12.36 4.39
N ASP A 222 -1.35 -12.09 4.67
CA ASP A 222 -2.47 -12.57 3.86
C ASP A 222 -3.04 -11.51 2.90
N SER A 223 -2.42 -10.33 2.81
CA SER A 223 -3.03 -9.16 2.15
C SER A 223 -2.64 -8.95 0.69
N GLY A 224 -1.91 -9.86 0.06
CA GLY A 224 -1.54 -9.76 -1.37
C GLY A 224 -0.78 -8.48 -1.76
N GLY A 225 -0.14 -7.83 -0.79
CA GLY A 225 0.54 -6.55 -0.97
C GLY A 225 1.18 -6.05 0.31
N CYS A 226 1.89 -4.93 0.21
CA CYS A 226 2.73 -4.37 1.29
C CYS A 226 1.94 -3.57 2.34
N PHE A 227 0.89 -4.18 2.88
CA PHE A 227 0.05 -3.57 3.91
C PHE A 227 0.61 -3.85 5.30
N PHE A 228 0.46 -2.89 6.21
CA PHE A 228 0.80 -3.11 7.61
C PHE A 228 -0.16 -4.12 8.26
N SER A 229 0.36 -4.90 9.21
CA SER A 229 -0.42 -5.83 10.01
C SER A 229 -1.47 -5.12 10.86
N ASP A 230 -2.54 -5.83 11.21
CA ASP A 230 -3.62 -5.28 12.04
C ASP A 230 -3.11 -4.75 13.38
N GLY A 231 -2.16 -5.46 14.01
CA GLY A 231 -1.54 -5.02 15.26
C GLY A 231 -0.82 -3.68 15.11
N PHE A 232 -0.07 -3.50 14.02
CA PHE A 232 0.62 -2.23 13.76
C PHE A 232 -0.35 -1.11 13.37
N ASN A 233 -1.37 -1.40 12.57
CA ASN A 233 -2.41 -0.43 12.24
C ASN A 233 -3.20 0.00 13.47
N GLN A 234 -3.56 -0.92 14.39
CA GLN A 234 -4.21 -0.57 15.65
C GLN A 234 -3.33 0.36 16.51
N LEU A 235 -2.02 0.11 16.57
CA LEU A 235 -1.10 0.98 17.29
C LEU A 235 -0.99 2.38 16.67
N ARG A 236 -1.10 2.49 15.34
CA ARG A 236 -0.96 3.76 14.59
C ARG A 236 -2.27 4.54 14.45
N TYR A 237 -3.42 3.86 14.40
CA TYR A 237 -4.72 4.49 14.18
C TYR A 237 -5.57 4.63 15.44
N ASP A 238 -5.43 3.74 16.42
CA ASP A 238 -6.19 3.79 17.67
C ASP A 238 -7.72 3.85 17.46
N ASP A 239 -8.28 2.94 16.67
CA ASP A 239 -9.71 2.93 16.32
C ASP A 239 -10.64 2.55 17.49
N LYS A 240 -10.12 2.34 18.71
CA LYS A 240 -10.87 1.79 19.86
C LYS A 240 -10.57 2.45 21.23
N ASN A 241 -10.41 3.78 21.27
CA ASN A 241 -10.40 4.57 22.51
C ASN A 241 -9.14 4.44 23.41
N LYS A 242 -7.92 4.57 22.86
CA LYS A 242 -6.66 4.51 23.64
C LYS A 242 -5.63 5.56 23.20
N ASN A 243 -6.03 6.83 23.07
CA ASN A 243 -5.12 7.93 22.70
C ASN A 243 -3.83 7.91 23.55
N VAL A 244 -3.91 7.38 24.77
CA VAL A 244 -2.78 7.10 25.65
C VAL A 244 -1.71 6.19 25.03
N ILE A 245 -2.07 5.04 24.43
CA ILE A 245 -1.10 4.10 23.86
C ILE A 245 -0.44 4.70 22.61
N PHE A 246 -1.23 5.24 21.68
CA PHE A 246 -0.70 5.90 20.49
C PHE A 246 0.27 7.02 20.86
N ASN A 247 -0.13 7.90 21.77
CA ASN A 247 0.73 9.00 22.22
C ASN A 247 1.95 8.50 23.00
N LYS A 248 1.83 7.47 23.83
CA LYS A 248 2.98 6.89 24.55
C LYS A 248 3.98 6.27 23.57
N PHE A 249 3.51 5.53 22.58
CA PHE A 249 4.36 4.96 21.53
C PHE A 249 5.07 6.05 20.73
N PHE A 250 4.34 7.07 20.30
CA PHE A 250 4.92 8.24 19.64
C PHE A 250 5.96 8.94 20.53
N ASN A 251 5.66 9.14 21.81
CA ASN A 251 6.56 9.79 22.76
C ASN A 251 7.84 8.98 22.98
N ASP A 252 7.74 7.65 23.10
CA ASP A 252 8.90 6.77 23.19
C ASP A 252 9.79 6.92 21.93
N LEU A 253 9.20 6.98 20.73
CA LEU A 253 9.94 7.20 19.48
C LEU A 253 10.68 8.54 19.44
N ILE A 254 10.04 9.64 19.86
CA ILE A 254 10.65 10.96 19.80
C ILE A 254 11.60 11.23 20.97
N SER A 255 11.52 10.44 22.04
CA SER A 255 12.37 10.62 23.23
C SER A 255 13.82 10.18 23.04
N GLU A 256 14.08 9.31 22.06
CA GLU A 256 15.43 8.88 21.64
C GLU A 256 16.21 9.98 20.90
N ASN A 257 15.57 11.12 20.63
CA ASN A 257 16.18 12.31 20.03
C ASN A 257 17.00 13.14 21.05
N LYS A 258 17.22 12.61 22.25
CA LYS A 258 17.92 13.23 23.38
C LYS A 258 19.25 12.54 23.68
#